data_AF-A0A528TFN3-F1
#
_entry.id   AF-A0A528TFN3-F1
#
_cell.length_a   1.000
_cell.length_b   1.000
_cell.length_c   1.000
_cell.angle_alpha   90.00
_cell.angle_beta   90.00
_cell.angle_gamma   90.00
#
_symmetry.space_group_name_H-M   'P 1'
#
loop_
_entity.id
_entity.type
_entity.pdbx_description
1 polymer ?
#
loop_
_entity_poly.entity_id
_entity_poly.type
_entity_poly.pdbx_seq_one_letter_code
_entity_poly.pdbx_strand_id
1 'polypeptide(L)' 'GSYWLLAGAVIYLVGNPIVTMIFNVPLNDALAAVDPASSNGAAVWANHLRQWVMWNHVRTITAIVAMACFILALI' A
#
# COMPACT_ATOMS: atom_id res chain seq x y z
N GLY A 1 -15.69 -21.76 -3.90
CA GLY A 1 -15.45 -21.01 -5.15
C GLY A 1 -15.88 -19.53 -5.15
N SER A 2 -17.06 -19.20 -5.71
CA SER A 2 -17.38 -17.84 -6.20
C SER A 2 -17.33 -16.72 -5.14
N TYR A 3 -17.78 -16.96 -3.91
CA TYR A 3 -17.69 -15.97 -2.83
C TYR A 3 -16.24 -15.62 -2.47
N TRP A 4 -15.36 -16.63 -2.40
CA TRP A 4 -13.93 -16.43 -2.14
C TRP A 4 -13.24 -15.70 -3.29
N LEU A 5 -13.62 -16.00 -4.54
CA LEU A 5 -13.12 -15.29 -5.71
C LEU A 5 -13.47 -13.79 -5.66
N LEU A 6 -14.73 -13.47 -5.38
CA LEU A 6 -15.17 -12.07 -5.29
C LEU A 6 -14.49 -11.34 -4.12
N ALA A 7 -14.42 -11.97 -2.95
CA ALA A 7 -13.75 -11.40 -1.77
C ALA A 7 -12.27 -11.12 -2.05
N GLY A 8 -11.54 -12.09 -2.61
CA GLY A 8 -10.13 -11.92 -2.96
C GLY A 8 -9.91 -10.79 -3.97
N ALA A 9 -10.76 -10.69 -4.99
CA ALA A 9 -10.69 -9.63 -6.00
C ALA A 9 -10.90 -8.24 -5.39
N VAL A 10 -11.93 -8.06 -4.55
CA VAL A 10 -12.22 -6.79 -3.88
C VAL A 10 -11.08 -6.41 -2.93
N ILE A 11 -10.62 -7.34 -2.10
CA ILE A 11 -9.53 -7.10 -1.14
C ILE A 11 -8.26 -6.71 -1.88
N TYR A 12 -7.92 -7.40 -2.98
CA TYR A 12 -6.75 -7.08 -3.77
C TYR A 12 -6.84 -5.69 -4.40
N LEU A 13 -7.95 -5.38 -5.08
CA LEU A 13 -8.14 -4.09 -5.77
C LEU A 13 -8.14 -2.91 -4.79
N VAL A 14 -8.76 -3.06 -3.63
CA VAL A 14 -8.75 -2.00 -2.61
C VAL A 14 -7.38 -1.92 -1.94
N GLY A 15 -6.84 -3.05 -1.50
CA GLY A 15 -5.63 -3.12 -0.69
C GLY A 15 -4.33 -2.81 -1.42
N ASN A 16 -4.27 -3.02 -2.74
CA ASN A 16 -3.08 -2.76 -3.56
C ASN A 16 -3.20 -1.50 -4.43
N PRO A 17 -3.89 -1.51 -5.59
CA PRO A 17 -3.85 -0.37 -6.50
C PRO A 17 -4.49 0.88 -5.89
N ILE A 18 -5.62 0.77 -5.18
CA ILE A 18 -6.25 1.94 -4.55
C ILE A 18 -5.37 2.51 -3.42
N VAL A 19 -4.86 1.68 -2.51
CA VAL A 19 -3.93 2.14 -1.46
C VAL A 19 -2.66 2.76 -2.08
N THR A 20 -2.17 2.23 -3.19
CA THR A 20 -1.04 2.81 -3.91
C THR A 20 -1.38 4.19 -4.46
N MET A 21 -2.48 4.33 -5.21
CA MET A 21 -2.89 5.60 -5.83
C MET A 21 -3.22 6.69 -4.80
N ILE A 22 -3.88 6.33 -3.69
CA ILE A 22 -4.38 7.33 -2.72
C ILE A 22 -3.32 7.69 -1.67
N PHE A 23 -2.44 6.76 -1.29
CA PHE A 23 -1.50 7.01 -0.19
C PHE A 23 -0.04 7.01 -0.62
N ASN A 24 0.38 6.04 -1.45
CA ASN A 24 1.79 5.88 -1.76
C ASN A 24 2.25 6.87 -2.85
N VAL A 25 1.44 7.09 -3.88
CA VAL A 25 1.75 8.07 -4.94
C VAL A 25 1.85 9.49 -4.36
N PRO A 26 0.87 10.00 -3.59
CA PRO A 26 0.99 11.34 -3.00
C PRO A 26 2.17 11.47 -2.04
N LEU A 27 2.50 10.40 -1.31
CA LEU A 27 3.67 10.39 -0.43
C LEU A 27 4.99 10.48 -1.20
N ASN A 28 5.07 9.84 -2.37
CA ASN A 28 6.21 9.95 -3.28
C ASN A 28 6.28 11.34 -3.91
N ASP A 29 5.16 11.88 -4.39
CA ASP A 29 5.10 13.22 -4.99
C ASP A 29 5.52 14.30 -3.97
N ALA A 30 5.06 14.16 -2.72
CA ALA A 30 5.46 15.04 -1.63
C ALA A 30 6.96 14.97 -1.33
N LEU A 31 7.55 13.75 -1.35
CA LEU A 31 8.99 13.59 -1.16
C LEU A 31 9.79 14.18 -2.34
N ALA A 32 9.31 14.00 -3.57
CA ALA A 32 9.95 14.52 -4.78
C ALA A 32 9.97 16.06 -4.82
N ALA A 33 9.01 16.73 -4.17
CA ALA A 33 8.94 18.18 -4.08
C ALA A 33 9.88 18.80 -3.02
N VAL A 34 10.57 17.99 -2.20
CA VAL A 34 11.45 18.48 -1.13
C VAL A 34 12.80 18.93 -1.70
N ASP A 35 13.28 20.09 -1.27
CA ASP A 35 14.62 20.58 -1.60
C ASP A 35 15.71 19.68 -0.94
N PRO A 36 16.56 19.01 -1.73
CA PRO A 36 17.65 18.18 -1.22
C PRO A 36 18.69 18.96 -0.41
N ALA A 37 18.82 20.27 -0.61
CA ALA A 37 19.75 21.13 0.13
C ALA A 37 19.17 21.60 1.47
N SER A 38 17.91 21.27 1.78
CA SER A 38 17.27 21.71 3.03
C SER A 38 17.91 21.06 4.26
N SER A 39 18.12 21.85 5.31
CA SER A 39 18.61 21.36 6.61
C SER A 39 17.60 20.46 7.35
N ASN A 40 16.36 20.37 6.86
CA ASN A 40 15.27 19.62 7.47
C ASN A 40 15.11 18.18 6.91
N GLY A 41 15.99 17.74 6.01
CA GLY A 41 15.86 16.46 5.30
C GLY A 41 15.66 15.24 6.22
N ALA A 42 16.34 15.20 7.37
CA ALA A 42 16.21 14.09 8.32
C ALA A 42 14.80 13.97 8.93
N ALA A 43 14.17 15.10 9.28
CA ALA A 43 12.83 15.11 9.84
C ALA A 43 11.77 14.75 8.78
N VAL A 44 11.93 15.28 7.56
CA VAL A 44 11.07 14.95 6.42
C VAL A 44 11.13 13.45 6.11
N TRP A 45 12.34 12.88 6.04
CA TRP A 45 12.54 11.47 5.80
C TRP A 45 11.92 10.60 6.89
N ALA A 46 12.12 10.94 8.17
CA ALA A 46 11.56 10.17 9.28
C ALA A 46 10.02 10.12 9.24
N ASN A 47 9.36 11.22 8.88
CA ASN A 47 7.91 11.26 8.71
C ASN A 47 7.47 10.46 7.47
N HIS A 48 8.15 10.64 6.33
CA HIS A 48 7.87 9.93 5.10
C HIS A 48 7.98 8.41 5.32
N LEU A 49 9.10 7.94 5.86
CA LEU A 49 9.37 6.52 6.05
C LEU A 49 8.33 5.88 6.98
N ARG A 50 7.92 6.56 8.05
CA ARG A 50 6.89 6.03 8.96
C ARG A 50 5.56 5.78 8.24
N GLN A 51 5.10 6.74 7.45
CA GLN A 51 3.85 6.62 6.69
C GLN A 51 3.99 5.58 5.57
N TRP A 52 5.12 5.60 4.88
CA TRP A 52 5.42 4.67 3.78
C TRP A 52 5.41 3.22 4.26
N VAL A 53 6.10 2.93 5.37
CA VAL A 53 6.14 1.58 5.95
C VAL A 53 4.74 1.13 6.37
N MET A 54 3.95 1.99 7.01
CA MET A 54 2.58 1.66 7.42
C MET A 54 1.71 1.24 6.21
N TRP A 55 1.72 2.03 5.13
CA TRP A 55 0.92 1.71 3.95
C TRP A 55 1.43 0.48 3.19
N ASN A 56 2.73 0.18 3.25
CA ASN A 56 3.26 -1.07 2.71
C ASN A 56 2.86 -2.30 3.54
N HIS A 57 2.69 -2.16 4.86
CA HIS A 57 2.12 -3.24 5.68
C HIS A 57 0.68 -3.53 5.28
N VAL A 58 -0.14 -2.50 5.05
CA VAL A 58 -1.53 -2.65 4.56
C VAL A 58 -1.56 -3.42 3.24
N ARG A 59 -0.73 -3.02 2.27
CA ARG A 59 -0.62 -3.71 0.97
C ARG A 59 -0.18 -5.17 1.13
N THR A 60 0.81 -5.43 1.98
CA THR A 60 1.29 -6.80 2.24
C THR A 60 0.20 -7.68 2.83
N ILE A 61 -0.49 -7.22 3.88
CA ILE A 61 -1.53 -7.99 4.57
C ILE A 61 -2.70 -8.27 3.62
N THR A 62 -3.16 -7.25 2.89
CA THR A 62 -4.28 -7.41 1.95
C THR A 62 -3.92 -8.33 0.79
N ALA A 63 -2.69 -8.30 0.28
CA ALA A 63 -2.21 -9.25 -0.73
C ALA A 63 -2.19 -10.70 -0.20
N ILE A 64 -1.72 -10.93 1.03
CA ILE A 64 -1.73 -12.26 1.67
C ILE A 64 -3.16 -12.77 1.83
N VAL A 65 -4.08 -11.93 2.30
CA VAL A 65 -5.49 -12.30 2.47
C VAL A 65 -6.16 -12.59 1.13
N ALA A 66 -5.91 -11.77 0.11
CA ALA A 66 -6.42 -12.00 -1.24
C ALA A 66 -5.90 -13.32 -1.84
N MET A 67 -4.59 -13.59 -1.67
CA MET A 67 -3.98 -14.86 -2.08
C MET A 67 -4.67 -16.06 -1.42
N ALA A 68 -4.90 -16.02 -0.11
CA ALA A 68 -5.60 -17.08 0.61
C ALA A 68 -7.04 -17.26 0.09
N CYS A 69 -7.76 -16.17 -0.17
CA CYS A 69 -9.10 -16.22 -0.78
C CYS A 69 -9.07 -16.89 -2.15
N PHE A 70 -8.10 -16.57 -3.01
CA PHE A 70 -7.99 -17.20 -4.32
C PHE A 70 -7.65 -18.69 -4.23
N ILE A 71 -6.80 -19.12 -3.29
CA ILE A 71 -6.54 -20.55 -3.05
C ILE A 71 -7.84 -21.27 -2.62
N LEU A 72 -8.60 -20.70 -1.68
CA LEU A 72 -9.88 -21.25 -1.22
C LEU A 72 -10.98 -21.21 -2.28
N ALA A 73 -10.83 -20.39 -3.32
CA ALA A 73 -11.76 -20.36 -4.43
C ALA A 73 -11.58 -21.57 -5.38
N LEU A 74 -10.40 -22.19 -5.39
CA LEU A 74 -10.04 -23.35 -6.23
C LEU A 74 -10.46 -24.70 -5.62
N ILE A 75 -10.75 -24.71 -4.32
CA ILE A 75 -11.24 -25.86 -3.55
C ILE A 75 -12.78 -25.78 -3.50
#